data_AF-A0A2T0JZL5-F1
#
_entry.id   AF-A0A2T0JZL5-F1
#
_cell.length_a   1.000
_cell.length_b   1.000
_cell.length_c   1.000
_cell.angle_alpha   90.00
_cell.angle_beta   90.00
_cell.angle_gamma   90.00
#
_symmetry.space_group_name_H-M   'P 1'
#
loop_
_entity.id
_entity.type
_entity.pdbx_description
1 polymer ?
#
loop_
_entity_poly.entity_id
_entity_poly.type
_entity_poly.pdbx_seq_one_letter_code
_entity_poly.pdbx_strand_id
1 'polypeptide(L)'
;MVEQLISRTDAAYQRWLASVIDDVDADVLMMYCRESLPERNTTYGIGEWLPGYLMVGQEGDRGFFLSCDGGGPVFMGDLGSRGEVDLHVIAPGFEAWLRSGFALPPEPEPDLPPTGDVYVSGIPIEGLQLLVRARKLLRTEWRFADLRAMLAAQPFLAASSAPLYRLGRELEDVPELRPHLFYATDHGLEAVWPTREPRLRPGP
;
A
#
# COMPACT_ATOMS: atom_id res chain seq x y z
N MET A 1 -6.36 -25.02 -14.94
CA MET A 1 -5.10 -24.37 -14.53
C MET A 1 -5.12 -24.06 -13.03
N VAL A 2 -6.08 -23.26 -12.55
CA VAL A 2 -6.23 -22.97 -11.10
C VAL A 2 -6.51 -24.21 -10.26
N GLU A 3 -7.40 -25.13 -10.67
CA GLU A 3 -7.64 -26.39 -9.92
C GLU A 3 -6.38 -27.24 -9.73
N GLN A 4 -5.43 -27.21 -10.67
CA GLN A 4 -4.16 -27.93 -10.52
C GLN A 4 -3.20 -27.22 -9.57
N LEU A 5 -3.31 -25.89 -9.44
CA LEU A 5 -2.56 -25.12 -8.45
C LEU A 5 -3.12 -25.38 -7.05
N ILE A 6 -4.45 -25.40 -6.90
CA ILE A 6 -5.12 -25.74 -5.64
C ILE A 6 -4.64 -27.10 -5.11
N SER A 7 -4.58 -28.14 -5.93
CA SER A 7 -4.14 -29.47 -5.47
C SER A 7 -2.67 -29.56 -5.05
N ARG A 8 -1.86 -28.54 -5.38
CA ARG A 8 -0.43 -28.44 -5.05
C ARG A 8 -0.14 -27.50 -3.87
N THR A 9 -1.17 -26.87 -3.31
CA THR A 9 -1.05 -26.09 -2.05
C THR A 9 -0.87 -27.01 -0.85
N ASP A 10 -0.53 -26.45 0.32
CA ASP A 10 -0.32 -27.24 1.53
C ASP A 10 -1.63 -27.86 2.09
N ALA A 11 -1.49 -28.92 2.88
CA ALA A 11 -2.61 -29.67 3.42
C ALA A 11 -3.48 -28.87 4.41
N ALA A 12 -2.94 -27.84 5.08
CA ALA A 12 -3.75 -27.00 5.95
C ALA A 12 -4.69 -26.12 5.12
N TYR A 13 -4.20 -25.50 4.06
CA TYR A 13 -5.04 -24.75 3.14
C TYR A 13 -6.11 -25.62 2.49
N GLN A 14 -5.76 -26.82 2.00
CA GLN A 14 -6.74 -27.72 1.39
C GLN A 14 -7.85 -28.14 2.35
N ARG A 15 -7.51 -28.42 3.62
CA ARG A 15 -8.51 -28.74 4.66
C ARG A 15 -9.41 -27.56 4.97
N TRP A 16 -8.84 -26.37 5.10
CA TRP A 16 -9.61 -25.15 5.34
C TRP A 16 -10.54 -24.85 4.15
N LEU A 17 -10.02 -24.92 2.92
CA LEU A 17 -10.79 -24.67 1.70
C LEU A 17 -11.96 -25.65 1.55
N ALA A 18 -11.80 -26.90 1.99
CA ALA A 18 -12.87 -27.89 1.98
C ALA A 18 -13.93 -27.66 3.09
N SER A 19 -13.63 -26.83 4.09
CA SER A 19 -14.52 -26.54 5.21
C SER A 19 -15.39 -25.29 5.01
N VAL A 20 -15.03 -24.44 4.05
CA VAL A 20 -15.74 -23.20 3.71
C VAL A 20 -16.54 -23.39 2.43
N ILE A 21 -17.74 -22.79 2.39
CA ILE A 21 -18.64 -22.84 1.21
C ILE A 21 -18.61 -21.50 0.47
N ASP A 22 -18.61 -20.40 1.22
CA ASP A 22 -18.59 -19.04 0.71
C ASP A 22 -17.28 -18.35 1.10
N ASP A 23 -16.98 -17.22 0.43
CA ASP A 23 -15.87 -16.36 0.80
C ASP A 23 -16.01 -15.95 2.29
N VAL A 24 -14.87 -15.94 2.99
CA VAL A 24 -14.82 -15.65 4.42
C VAL A 24 -14.34 -14.22 4.64
N ASP A 25 -15.20 -13.41 5.26
CA ASP A 25 -14.87 -12.08 5.75
C ASP A 25 -14.10 -12.19 7.07
N ALA A 26 -12.83 -11.78 7.04
CA ALA A 26 -11.92 -11.69 8.18
C ALA A 26 -11.58 -10.21 8.44
N ASP A 27 -12.60 -9.45 8.83
CA ASP A 27 -12.59 -8.01 9.12
C ASP A 27 -12.31 -7.12 7.90
N VAL A 28 -11.04 -6.93 7.57
CA VAL A 28 -10.60 -6.10 6.41
C VAL A 28 -10.15 -6.96 5.23
N LEU A 29 -10.03 -8.27 5.46
CA LEU A 29 -9.52 -9.25 4.52
C LEU A 29 -10.66 -10.17 4.06
N MET A 30 -10.78 -10.32 2.74
CA MET A 30 -11.66 -11.32 2.15
C MET A 30 -10.85 -12.55 1.74
N MET A 31 -11.16 -13.72 2.30
CA MET A 31 -10.54 -15.00 1.95
C MET A 31 -11.45 -15.77 0.98
N TYR A 32 -10.91 -16.25 -0.13
CA TYR A 32 -11.71 -16.83 -1.21
C TYR A 32 -12.10 -18.28 -0.94
N CYS A 33 -13.37 -18.62 -1.19
CA CYS A 33 -13.79 -20.01 -1.29
C CYS A 33 -13.35 -20.63 -2.62
N ARG A 34 -13.59 -21.94 -2.75
CA ARG A 34 -13.11 -22.71 -3.90
C ARG A 34 -13.67 -22.19 -5.23
N GLU A 35 -14.93 -21.79 -5.23
CA GLU A 35 -15.69 -21.32 -6.38
C GLU A 35 -15.18 -19.96 -6.87
N SER A 36 -14.73 -19.10 -5.97
CA SER A 36 -14.18 -17.77 -6.29
C SER A 36 -12.76 -17.82 -6.85
N LEU A 37 -11.94 -18.82 -6.47
CA LEU A 37 -10.53 -18.87 -6.84
C LEU A 37 -10.28 -18.78 -8.36
N PRO A 38 -10.99 -19.53 -9.24
CA PRO A 38 -10.77 -19.45 -10.68
C PRO A 38 -11.05 -18.05 -11.25
N GLU A 39 -12.15 -17.43 -10.85
CA GLU A 39 -12.54 -16.10 -11.35
C GLU A 39 -11.57 -15.03 -10.87
N ARG A 40 -11.25 -15.02 -9.57
CA ARG A 40 -10.35 -14.01 -8.96
C ARG A 40 -8.95 -14.10 -9.56
N ASN A 41 -8.37 -15.30 -9.63
CA ASN A 41 -7.03 -15.48 -10.18
C ASN A 41 -6.97 -15.15 -11.70
N THR A 42 -8.06 -15.32 -12.43
CA THR A 42 -8.14 -14.94 -13.85
C THR A 42 -8.28 -13.43 -14.02
N THR A 43 -9.15 -12.80 -13.22
CA THR A 43 -9.40 -11.35 -13.25
C THR A 43 -8.12 -10.55 -13.01
N TYR A 44 -7.30 -11.00 -12.07
CA TYR A 44 -6.03 -10.37 -11.76
C TYR A 44 -4.87 -10.90 -12.61
N GLY A 45 -5.07 -11.88 -13.50
CA GLY A 45 -4.00 -12.41 -14.36
C GLY A 45 -2.86 -13.10 -13.60
N ILE A 46 -3.12 -13.64 -12.40
CA ILE A 46 -2.08 -14.15 -11.47
C ILE A 46 -1.17 -15.17 -12.14
N GLY A 47 -1.73 -16.06 -12.96
CA GLY A 47 -0.96 -17.08 -13.67
C GLY A 47 0.01 -16.52 -14.71
N GLU A 48 -0.15 -15.27 -15.14
CA GLU A 48 0.72 -14.61 -16.12
C GLU A 48 1.91 -13.93 -15.43
N TRP A 49 1.67 -13.21 -14.34
CA TRP A 49 2.71 -12.40 -13.69
C TRP A 49 3.31 -13.04 -12.43
N LEU A 50 2.63 -14.02 -11.81
CA LEU A 50 3.14 -14.79 -10.67
C LEU A 50 2.91 -16.29 -10.85
N PRO A 51 3.59 -16.92 -11.83
CA PRO A 51 3.40 -18.34 -12.12
C PRO A 51 3.80 -19.21 -10.93
N GLY A 52 2.98 -20.23 -10.66
CA GLY A 52 3.20 -21.16 -9.55
C GLY A 52 2.65 -20.69 -8.21
N TYR A 53 2.02 -19.51 -8.16
CA TYR A 53 1.32 -19.01 -6.99
C TYR A 53 -0.19 -19.00 -7.22
N LEU A 54 -0.92 -19.03 -6.12
CA LEU A 54 -2.37 -18.91 -6.07
C LEU A 54 -2.73 -17.73 -5.18
N MET A 55 -3.53 -16.80 -5.69
CA MET A 55 -4.15 -15.76 -4.87
C MET A 55 -5.32 -16.36 -4.10
N VAL A 56 -5.29 -16.22 -2.78
CA VAL A 56 -6.23 -16.86 -1.84
C VAL A 56 -7.07 -15.87 -1.04
N GLY A 57 -6.76 -14.58 -1.12
CA GLY A 57 -7.55 -13.53 -0.49
C GLY A 57 -7.08 -12.13 -0.90
N GLN A 58 -7.81 -11.12 -0.42
CA GLN A 58 -7.61 -9.71 -0.80
C GLN A 58 -8.02 -8.72 0.30
N GLU A 59 -7.24 -7.66 0.44
CA GLU A 59 -7.53 -6.44 1.21
C GLU A 59 -7.29 -5.22 0.30
N GLY A 60 -8.34 -4.59 -0.21
CA GLY A 60 -8.19 -3.48 -1.16
C GLY A 60 -7.38 -3.89 -2.39
N ASP A 61 -6.28 -3.19 -2.68
CA ASP A 61 -5.37 -3.53 -3.78
C ASP A 61 -4.26 -4.53 -3.39
N ARG A 62 -4.30 -5.09 -2.18
CA ARG A 62 -3.35 -6.12 -1.73
C ARG A 62 -3.93 -7.51 -1.95
N GLY A 63 -3.18 -8.35 -2.68
CA GLY A 63 -3.45 -9.77 -2.82
C GLY A 63 -2.62 -10.60 -1.85
N PHE A 64 -3.19 -11.72 -1.42
CA PHE A 64 -2.52 -12.70 -0.55
C PHE A 64 -2.31 -14.00 -1.30
N PHE A 65 -1.10 -14.54 -1.25
CA PHE A 65 -0.66 -15.62 -2.13
C PHE A 65 -0.07 -16.80 -1.37
N LEU A 66 -0.34 -18.00 -1.88
CA LEU A 66 0.33 -19.24 -1.49
C LEU A 66 1.15 -19.76 -2.67
N SER A 67 2.34 -20.31 -2.37
CA SER A 67 3.11 -21.08 -3.34
C SER A 67 2.46 -22.45 -3.56
N CYS A 68 2.41 -22.90 -4.82
CA CYS A 68 1.86 -24.19 -5.22
C CYS A 68 2.95 -25.25 -5.42
N ASP A 69 3.93 -25.31 -4.52
CA ASP A 69 5.04 -26.26 -4.51
C ASP A 69 5.08 -27.13 -3.24
N GLY A 70 3.95 -27.27 -2.55
CA GLY A 70 3.80 -28.15 -1.38
C GLY A 70 3.91 -27.44 -0.03
N GLY A 71 3.88 -26.11 -0.02
CA GLY A 71 3.77 -25.29 1.18
C GLY A 71 4.87 -24.25 1.30
N GLY A 72 4.79 -23.43 2.34
CA GLY A 72 5.69 -22.31 2.52
C GLY A 72 4.98 -21.13 3.18
N PRO A 73 5.62 -19.95 3.18
CA PRO A 73 5.03 -18.76 3.75
C PRO A 73 3.80 -18.29 2.99
N VAL A 74 2.99 -17.50 3.68
CA VAL A 74 1.93 -16.70 3.05
C VAL A 74 2.55 -15.38 2.64
N PHE A 75 2.31 -14.98 1.39
CA PHE A 75 2.83 -13.73 0.83
C PHE A 75 1.71 -12.70 0.68
N MET A 76 2.08 -11.42 0.73
CA MET A 76 1.26 -10.28 0.36
C MET A 76 1.96 -9.54 -0.79
N GLY A 77 1.19 -9.07 -1.77
CA GLY A 77 1.70 -8.25 -2.86
C GLY A 77 0.65 -7.25 -3.36
N ASP A 78 1.12 -6.16 -3.98
CA ASP A 78 0.28 -5.13 -4.59
C ASP A 78 -0.23 -5.59 -5.97
N LEU A 79 -1.54 -5.62 -6.16
CA LEU A 79 -2.22 -6.01 -7.41
C LEU A 79 -2.13 -4.93 -8.49
N GLY A 80 -1.83 -3.68 -8.13
CA GLY A 80 -1.72 -2.53 -9.02
C GLY A 80 -0.31 -2.28 -9.57
N SER A 81 0.73 -2.94 -9.04
CA SER A 81 2.11 -2.73 -9.47
C SER A 81 2.37 -3.35 -10.85
N ARG A 82 2.55 -2.52 -11.88
CA ARG A 82 2.88 -2.94 -13.26
C ARG A 82 4.39 -3.20 -13.45
N GLY A 83 5.06 -3.84 -12.50
CA GLY A 83 6.51 -4.07 -12.48
C GLY A 83 6.94 -5.39 -11.82
N GLU A 84 8.20 -5.49 -11.36
CA GLU A 84 8.64 -6.60 -10.49
C GLU A 84 7.75 -6.67 -9.25
N VAL A 85 7.21 -7.85 -8.98
CA VAL A 85 6.28 -8.08 -7.87
C VAL A 85 7.08 -8.18 -6.59
N ASP A 86 6.94 -7.18 -5.72
CA ASP A 86 7.49 -7.24 -4.36
C ASP A 86 6.53 -8.05 -3.48
N LEU A 87 6.93 -9.29 -3.16
CA LEU A 87 6.18 -10.15 -2.26
C LEU A 87 6.75 -10.05 -0.84
N HIS A 88 5.89 -9.70 0.10
CA HIS A 88 6.22 -9.66 1.52
C HIS A 88 5.68 -10.90 2.22
N VAL A 89 6.52 -11.58 2.99
CA VAL A 89 6.09 -12.69 3.84
C VAL A 89 5.30 -12.13 5.02
N ILE A 90 4.05 -12.57 5.18
CA ILE A 90 3.17 -12.15 6.28
C ILE A 90 2.98 -13.22 7.35
N ALA A 91 3.20 -14.49 6.99
CA ALA A 91 3.12 -15.61 7.91
C ALA A 91 4.06 -16.73 7.43
N PRO A 92 4.62 -17.54 8.34
CA PRO A 92 5.49 -18.66 7.99
C PRO A 92 4.75 -19.80 7.26
N GLY A 93 3.41 -19.79 7.27
CA GLY A 93 2.57 -20.65 6.45
C GLY A 93 1.09 -20.54 6.80
N PHE A 94 0.23 -21.16 5.98
CA PHE A 94 -1.22 -20.98 6.05
C PHE A 94 -1.81 -21.36 7.42
N GLU A 95 -1.39 -22.50 7.99
CA GLU A 95 -1.86 -22.94 9.33
C GLU A 95 -1.53 -21.93 10.44
N ALA A 96 -0.38 -21.25 10.36
CA ALA A 96 -0.03 -20.22 11.34
C ALA A 96 -0.91 -18.97 11.17
N TRP A 97 -1.15 -18.57 9.92
CA TRP A 97 -2.01 -17.43 9.61
C TRP A 97 -3.47 -17.69 10.01
N LEU A 98 -4.01 -18.87 9.69
CA LEU A 98 -5.35 -19.30 10.11
C LEU A 98 -5.52 -19.24 11.63
N ARG A 99 -4.56 -19.76 12.40
CA ARG A 99 -4.60 -19.73 13.87
C ARG A 99 -4.53 -18.32 14.46
N SER A 100 -3.98 -17.37 13.71
CA SER A 100 -3.99 -15.94 14.10
C SER A 100 -5.31 -15.23 13.76
N GLY A 101 -6.28 -15.92 13.16
CA GLY A 101 -7.50 -15.29 12.65
C GLY A 101 -7.22 -14.45 11.40
N PHE A 102 -6.25 -14.86 10.58
CA PHE A 102 -5.75 -14.10 9.43
C PHE A 102 -5.20 -12.72 9.77
N ALA A 103 -4.60 -12.56 10.97
CA ALA A 103 -3.98 -11.32 11.38
C ALA A 103 -2.98 -10.82 10.33
N LEU A 104 -3.11 -9.56 9.96
CA LEU A 104 -2.17 -8.89 9.08
C LEU A 104 -0.98 -8.37 9.92
N PRO A 105 0.25 -8.37 9.37
CA PRO A 105 1.34 -7.69 10.04
C PRO A 105 0.97 -6.22 10.23
N PRO A 106 1.40 -5.59 11.34
CA PRO A 106 1.27 -4.15 11.46
C PRO A 106 1.92 -3.52 10.23
N GLU A 107 1.26 -2.53 9.63
CA GLU A 107 1.87 -1.77 8.54
C GLU A 107 3.25 -1.31 9.01
N PRO A 108 4.31 -1.49 8.21
CA PRO A 108 5.65 -1.13 8.62
C PRO A 108 5.61 0.32 9.13
N GLU A 109 6.19 0.56 10.30
CA GLU A 109 6.31 1.92 10.81
C GLU A 109 6.89 2.76 9.68
N PRO A 110 6.19 3.83 9.26
CA PRO A 110 6.68 4.62 8.17
C PRO A 110 8.06 5.17 8.54
N ASP A 111 8.94 5.29 7.54
CA ASP A 111 10.21 6.03 7.70
C ASP A 111 9.97 7.52 8.08
N LEU A 112 8.71 7.96 8.17
CA LEU A 112 8.29 9.29 8.58
C LEU A 112 8.06 9.36 10.11
N PRO A 113 8.44 10.46 10.76
CA PRO A 113 8.03 10.69 12.14
C PRO A 113 6.50 10.75 12.27
N PRO A 114 5.92 10.38 13.44
CA PRO A 114 4.47 10.28 13.60
C PRO A 114 3.74 11.60 13.34
N THR A 115 4.37 12.72 13.70
CA THR A 115 3.92 14.07 13.37
C THR A 115 5.09 14.96 12.96
N GLY A 116 4.81 16.01 12.20
CA GLY A 116 5.82 17.01 11.83
C GLY A 116 5.21 18.27 11.25
N ASP A 117 6.02 19.32 11.20
CA ASP A 117 5.66 20.57 10.53
C ASP A 117 5.82 20.39 9.03
N VAL A 118 4.72 20.61 8.30
CA VAL A 118 4.63 20.41 6.85
C VAL A 118 4.78 21.75 6.15
N TYR A 119 5.66 21.78 5.15
CA TYR A 119 5.97 22.92 4.31
C TYR A 119 5.52 22.66 2.89
N VAL A 120 5.04 23.71 2.23
CA VAL A 120 4.78 23.70 0.78
C VAL A 120 5.94 24.39 0.08
N SER A 121 6.49 23.76 -0.96
CA SER A 121 7.57 24.33 -1.79
C SER A 121 7.47 23.88 -3.25
N GLY A 122 8.10 24.64 -4.15
CA GLY A 122 8.22 24.29 -5.57
C GLY A 122 6.94 24.38 -6.40
N ILE A 123 5.83 24.91 -5.88
CA ILE A 123 4.61 25.16 -6.66
C ILE A 123 4.82 26.42 -7.52
N PRO A 124 4.61 26.38 -8.85
CA PRO A 124 4.68 27.58 -9.69
C PRO A 124 3.70 28.68 -9.24
N ILE A 125 4.00 29.95 -9.53
CA ILE A 125 3.15 31.09 -9.12
C ILE A 125 1.74 31.00 -9.73
N GLU A 126 1.62 30.39 -10.91
CA GLU A 126 0.36 30.11 -11.60
C GLU A 126 -0.37 28.88 -11.01
N GLY A 127 0.30 28.09 -10.17
CA GLY A 127 -0.14 26.82 -9.58
C GLY A 127 -1.16 26.96 -8.44
N LEU A 128 -2.03 27.98 -8.47
CA LEU A 128 -3.00 28.24 -7.40
C LEU A 128 -3.94 27.04 -7.15
N GLN A 129 -4.28 26.29 -8.19
CA GLN A 129 -5.11 25.08 -8.06
C GLN A 129 -4.43 23.99 -7.23
N LEU A 130 -3.11 23.83 -7.35
CA LEU A 130 -2.34 22.91 -6.51
C LEU A 130 -2.40 23.36 -5.05
N LEU A 131 -2.28 24.68 -4.80
CA LEU A 131 -2.37 25.21 -3.45
C LEU A 131 -3.77 25.03 -2.83
N VAL A 132 -4.84 25.14 -3.62
CA VAL A 132 -6.21 24.84 -3.17
C VAL A 132 -6.38 23.35 -2.85
N ARG A 133 -5.77 22.45 -3.63
CA ARG A 133 -5.77 21.00 -3.33
C ARG A 133 -4.98 20.72 -2.05
N ALA A 134 -3.78 21.30 -1.91
CA ALA A 134 -2.96 21.17 -0.71
C ALA A 134 -3.70 21.66 0.53
N ARG A 135 -4.43 22.79 0.44
CA ARG A 135 -5.28 23.30 1.51
C ARG A 135 -6.33 22.28 1.96
N LYS A 136 -7.01 21.64 0.99
CA LYS A 136 -8.03 20.62 1.28
C LYS A 136 -7.42 19.37 1.91
N LEU A 137 -6.31 18.90 1.36
CA LEU A 137 -5.57 17.73 1.85
C LEU A 137 -5.10 17.95 3.30
N LEU A 138 -4.45 19.09 3.56
CA LEU A 138 -3.92 19.44 4.87
C LEU A 138 -5.00 19.91 5.86
N ARG A 139 -6.25 20.07 5.39
CA ARG A 139 -7.41 20.55 6.18
C ARG A 139 -7.13 21.89 6.85
N THR A 140 -6.50 22.80 6.11
CA THR A 140 -6.10 24.12 6.60
C THR A 140 -7.09 25.21 6.17
N GLU A 141 -7.17 26.27 6.96
CA GLU A 141 -8.08 27.40 6.73
C GLU A 141 -7.39 28.64 6.16
N TRP A 142 -6.44 28.44 5.23
CA TRP A 142 -5.79 29.58 4.56
C TRP A 142 -6.81 30.40 3.79
N ARG A 143 -6.78 31.72 3.96
CA ARG A 143 -7.72 32.59 3.24
C ARG A 143 -7.37 32.62 1.76
N PHE A 144 -8.39 32.56 0.90
CA PHE A 144 -8.19 32.61 -0.55
C PHE A 144 -7.41 33.85 -1.02
N ALA A 145 -7.59 34.99 -0.35
CA ALA A 145 -6.89 36.24 -0.67
C ALA A 145 -5.36 36.14 -0.44
N ASP A 146 -4.91 35.28 0.47
CA ASP A 146 -3.51 35.20 0.90
C ASP A 146 -2.70 34.21 0.05
N LEU A 147 -3.38 33.33 -0.70
CA LEU A 147 -2.76 32.23 -1.43
C LEU A 147 -1.67 32.67 -2.42
N ARG A 148 -1.86 33.80 -3.13
CA ARG A 148 -0.81 34.33 -4.03
C ARG A 148 0.42 34.81 -3.28
N ALA A 149 0.23 35.46 -2.12
CA ALA A 149 1.33 35.90 -1.29
C ALA A 149 2.09 34.70 -0.71
N MET A 150 1.37 33.64 -0.31
CA MET A 150 1.97 32.38 0.15
C MET A 150 2.80 31.71 -0.94
N LEU A 151 2.31 31.65 -2.19
CA LEU A 151 3.09 31.12 -3.33
C LEU A 151 4.39 31.89 -3.56
N ALA A 152 4.38 33.22 -3.38
CA ALA A 152 5.58 34.04 -3.51
C ALA A 152 6.57 33.87 -2.34
N ALA A 153 6.11 33.34 -1.20
CA ALA A 153 6.89 33.19 0.03
C ALA A 153 7.39 31.75 0.27
N GLN A 154 7.42 30.90 -0.75
CA GLN A 154 7.87 29.51 -0.62
C GLN A 154 9.36 29.40 -0.25
N PRO A 155 9.77 28.40 0.55
CA PRO A 155 8.90 27.47 1.27
C PRO A 155 8.17 28.15 2.43
N PHE A 156 6.88 27.84 2.62
CA PHE A 156 6.12 28.34 3.77
C PHE A 156 5.55 27.18 4.58
N LEU A 157 5.39 27.41 5.89
CA LEU A 157 4.76 26.47 6.81
C LEU A 157 3.28 26.35 6.48
N ALA A 158 2.88 25.15 6.07
CA ALA A 158 1.55 24.84 5.60
C ALA A 158 0.67 24.31 6.74
N ALA A 159 1.20 23.39 7.56
CA ALA A 159 0.53 22.85 8.73
C ALA A 159 1.56 22.51 9.82
N SER A 160 1.20 22.72 11.09
CA SER A 160 2.04 22.34 12.23
C SER A 160 1.59 21.01 12.84
N SER A 161 2.55 20.20 13.28
CA SER A 161 2.28 18.90 13.93
C SER A 161 1.29 18.01 13.15
N ALA A 162 1.39 18.00 11.81
CA ALA A 162 0.52 17.21 10.96
C ALA A 162 0.88 15.70 11.06
N PRO A 163 -0.10 14.79 11.03
CA PRO A 163 0.15 13.35 11.06
C PRO A 163 0.75 12.90 9.73
N LEU A 164 2.08 12.81 9.65
CA LEU A 164 2.80 12.61 8.38
C LEU A 164 2.47 11.28 7.72
N TYR A 165 2.22 10.23 8.51
CA TYR A 165 1.80 8.94 7.97
C TYR A 165 0.48 9.01 7.19
N ARG A 166 -0.53 9.63 7.82
CA ARG A 166 -1.83 9.85 7.18
C ARG A 166 -1.67 10.71 5.93
N LEU A 167 -0.88 11.78 6.03
CA LEU A 167 -0.63 12.67 4.90
C LEU A 167 0.06 11.92 3.75
N GLY A 168 1.03 11.07 4.06
CA GLY A 168 1.66 10.17 3.10
C GLY A 168 0.64 9.28 2.39
N ARG A 169 -0.24 8.60 3.14
CA ARG A 169 -1.32 7.77 2.56
C ARG A 169 -2.27 8.59 1.69
N GLU A 170 -2.72 9.75 2.15
CA GLU A 170 -3.62 10.61 1.36
C GLU A 170 -2.94 11.15 0.08
N LEU A 171 -1.61 11.28 0.07
CA LEU A 171 -0.83 11.63 -1.12
C LEU A 171 -0.79 10.51 -2.19
N GLU A 172 -1.19 9.27 -1.87
CA GLU A 172 -1.41 8.21 -2.88
C GLU A 172 -2.42 8.65 -3.93
N ASP A 173 -3.51 9.29 -3.49
CA ASP A 173 -4.64 9.68 -4.35
C ASP A 173 -4.45 11.04 -5.06
N VAL A 174 -3.42 11.81 -4.68
CA VAL A 174 -3.13 13.15 -5.23
C VAL A 174 -1.68 13.29 -5.70
N PRO A 175 -1.27 12.54 -6.74
CA PRO A 175 0.12 12.47 -7.18
C PRO A 175 0.74 13.82 -7.55
N GLU A 176 -0.07 14.79 -7.99
CA GLU A 176 0.38 16.14 -8.34
C GLU A 176 0.87 16.96 -7.14
N LEU A 177 0.55 16.57 -5.89
CA LEU A 177 1.02 17.25 -4.68
C LEU A 177 2.30 16.64 -4.08
N ARG A 178 2.64 15.40 -4.46
CA ARG A 178 3.80 14.67 -3.95
C ARG A 178 5.12 15.46 -4.03
N PRO A 179 5.47 16.15 -5.14
CA PRO A 179 6.74 16.87 -5.23
C PRO A 179 6.75 18.21 -4.45
N HIS A 180 5.64 18.58 -3.80
CA HIS A 180 5.44 19.91 -3.23
C HIS A 180 5.25 19.94 -1.72
N LEU A 181 5.10 18.79 -1.07
CA LEU A 181 4.93 18.69 0.39
C LEU A 181 6.17 18.13 1.06
N PHE A 182 6.70 18.89 2.00
CA PHE A 182 7.91 18.57 2.75
C PHE A 182 7.64 18.59 4.24
N TYR A 183 8.42 17.88 5.04
CA TYR A 183 8.41 17.97 6.50
C TYR A 183 9.78 18.42 7.00
N ALA A 184 9.80 19.13 8.13
CA ALA A 184 11.06 19.57 8.74
C ALA A 184 11.76 18.42 9.49
N THR A 185 13.07 18.30 9.26
CA THR A 185 14.00 17.43 9.97
C THR A 185 15.18 18.25 10.49
N ASP A 186 16.02 17.64 11.34
CA ASP A 186 17.27 18.27 11.82
C ASP A 186 18.25 18.60 10.68
N HIS A 187 18.04 18.02 9.49
CA HIS A 187 18.87 18.19 8.30
C HIS A 187 18.25 19.10 7.22
N GLY A 188 17.05 19.65 7.46
CA GLY A 188 16.36 20.54 6.53
C GLY A 188 14.95 20.07 6.20
N LEU A 189 14.51 20.30 4.96
CA LEU A 189 13.20 19.87 4.49
C LEU A 189 13.33 18.57 3.69
N GLU A 190 12.59 17.54 4.10
CA GLU A 190 12.51 16.25 3.39
C GLU A 190 11.12 16.05 2.81
N ALA A 191 11.01 15.32 1.69
CA ALA A 191 9.71 15.10 1.05
C ALA A 191 8.82 14.19 1.92
N VAL A 192 7.55 14.59 2.11
CA VAL A 192 6.56 13.73 2.79
C VAL A 192 6.30 12.46 1.98
N TRP A 193 6.30 12.59 0.66
CA TRP A 193 6.24 11.44 -0.24
C TRP A 193 7.66 11.02 -0.62
N PRO A 194 8.14 9.84 -0.21
CA PRO A 194 9.46 9.38 -0.60
C PRO A 194 9.50 9.21 -2.12
N THR A 195 10.44 9.87 -2.76
CA THR A 195 10.83 9.50 -4.13
C THR A 195 11.50 8.14 -3.97
N ARG A 196 10.76 7.04 -4.13
CA ARG A 196 11.35 5.70 -4.18
C ARG A 196 12.26 5.67 -5.41
N GLU A 197 13.50 6.11 -5.29
CA GLU A 197 14.55 5.54 -6.11
C GLU A 197 14.59 4.05 -5.73
N PRO A 198 14.54 3.13 -6.72
CA PRO A 198 14.71 1.73 -6.42
C PRO A 198 16.02 1.60 -5.67
N ARG A 199 15.96 1.07 -4.44
CA ARG A 199 17.17 0.74 -3.68
C ARG A 199 17.94 -0.28 -4.52
N LEU A 200 18.86 0.19 -5.36
CA LEU A 200 19.89 -0.62 -5.96
C LEU A 200 20.62 -1.24 -4.78
N ARG A 201 20.36 -2.53 -4.53
CA ARG A 201 21.13 -3.28 -3.54
C ARG A 201 22.60 -3.14 -3.93
N PRO A 202 23.50 -2.86 -2.98
CA PRO A 202 24.92 -3.04 -3.28
C PRO A 202 25.10 -4.51 -3.68
N GLY A 203 25.70 -4.72 -4.85
CA GLY A 203 26.07 -6.05 -5.33
C GLY A 203 27.00 -6.75 -4.36
N PRO A 204 27.12 -8.09 -4.48
CA PRO A 204 27.78 -8.97 -3.51
C PRO A 204 29.21 -8.58 -3.17
#